data_AF-A0A7K8X804-F1
#
_entry.id   AF-A0A7K8X804-F1
#
_cell.length_a   1.000
_cell.length_b   1.000
_cell.length_c   1.000
_cell.angle_alpha   90.00
_cell.angle_beta   90.00
_cell.angle_gamma   90.00
#
_symmetry.space_group_name_H-M   'P 1'
#
loop_
_entity.id
_entity.type
_entity.pdbx_description
1 polymer ?
#
loop_
_entity_poly.entity_id
_entity_poly.type
_entity_poly.pdbx_seq_one_letter_code
_entity_poly.pdbx_strand_id
1 'polypeptide(L)'
;LFDVHQADPFGGCEVSAEQQCQQALFPRWHLPLKTGAVLAAITFVYTALRDVLYPFLSRKENACYKIPILVVNKVLPVVSITLLALVYLPGVLAAAFQLHFGTKYKRFPPWLDRWMCSRKQFGLLSFLLAAMHACYSLCYPMRRSYRYKLMNWAFQQVKEKKESAWIEDDVWRMEIYVSVGILGLALLALLAITSIPSVSHSLTWREFHCIQSKMGCLALLLCTLHALVFAWNKWADVNQFIWYTPPSFMGAVLLPLLVLLGRCTLLLPCFRKRIKQIRCGWEADTQPSRTSTTSRL
;
A
#
# COMPACT_ATOMS: atom_id res chain seq x y z
N LEU A 1 46.61 27.76 14.79
CA LEU A 1 47.97 27.23 14.96
C LEU A 1 48.04 25.95 14.15
N PHE A 2 48.89 25.96 13.11
CA PHE A 2 49.39 24.89 12.22
C PHE A 2 48.92 23.44 12.50
N ASP A 3 48.41 22.67 11.53
CA ASP A 3 49.16 22.18 10.35
C ASP A 3 48.25 21.97 9.11
N VAL A 4 48.57 22.61 7.98
CA VAL A 4 49.23 22.07 6.76
C VAL A 4 48.25 21.49 5.74
N HIS A 5 47.87 22.38 4.82
CA HIS A 5 47.43 22.02 3.48
C HIS A 5 48.59 21.31 2.76
N GLN A 6 48.45 20.01 2.52
CA GLN A 6 49.25 19.31 1.52
C GLN A 6 48.38 19.18 0.27
N ALA A 7 48.69 19.99 -0.72
CA ALA A 7 48.13 19.87 -2.06
C ALA A 7 48.84 18.72 -2.76
N ASP A 8 48.12 17.64 -3.04
CA ASP A 8 48.55 16.64 -4.01
C ASP A 8 48.17 17.10 -5.42
N PRO A 9 49.15 17.25 -6.34
CA PRO A 9 48.89 17.52 -7.74
C PRO A 9 48.72 16.19 -8.47
N PHE A 10 47.52 15.95 -9.00
CA PHE A 10 47.13 14.82 -9.87
C PHE A 10 46.97 13.44 -9.19
N GLY A 11 45.77 13.18 -8.68
CA GLY A 11 45.23 11.85 -8.42
C GLY A 11 43.71 11.92 -8.49
N GLY A 12 43.09 11.10 -9.34
CA GLY A 12 41.76 11.33 -9.90
C GLY A 12 40.59 11.34 -8.91
N CYS A 13 39.46 11.82 -9.44
CA CYS A 13 38.15 11.98 -8.83
C CYS A 13 37.57 10.67 -8.23
N GLU A 14 38.11 10.17 -7.11
CA GLU A 14 37.56 9.05 -6.33
C GLU A 14 37.04 9.46 -4.94
N VAL A 15 36.96 10.77 -4.64
CA VAL A 15 36.45 11.29 -3.36
C VAL A 15 34.92 11.53 -3.37
N SER A 16 34.18 11.18 -4.42
CA SER A 16 32.78 11.63 -4.54
C SER A 16 31.74 10.66 -3.97
N ALA A 17 31.84 9.34 -4.19
CA ALA A 17 30.70 8.44 -3.93
C ALA A 17 30.51 8.02 -2.46
N GLU A 18 31.60 7.69 -1.75
CA GLU A 18 31.52 7.29 -0.34
C GLU A 18 31.25 8.49 0.58
N GLN A 19 31.81 9.65 0.27
CA GLN A 19 31.60 10.88 1.04
C GLN A 19 30.21 11.48 0.80
N GLN A 20 29.64 11.37 -0.42
CA GLN A 20 28.23 11.70 -0.68
C GLN A 20 27.26 10.76 0.04
N CYS A 21 27.64 9.49 0.25
CA CYS A 21 26.84 8.54 1.04
C CYS A 21 26.82 8.92 2.53
N GLN A 22 27.95 9.42 3.08
CA GLN A 22 28.04 9.88 4.47
C GLN A 22 27.22 11.16 4.75
N GLN A 23 27.00 12.02 3.76
CA GLN A 23 26.24 13.26 3.93
C GLN A 23 24.74 13.14 3.62
N ALA A 24 24.30 12.08 2.94
CA ALA A 24 22.90 11.94 2.55
C ALA A 24 22.03 11.47 3.73
N LEU A 25 21.12 12.34 4.18
CA LEU A 25 20.13 11.99 5.21
C LEU A 25 18.99 11.13 4.62
N PHE A 26 18.95 9.85 5.00
CA PHE A 26 17.92 8.87 4.58
C PHE A 26 17.73 8.71 3.05
N PRO A 27 18.78 8.40 2.27
CA PRO A 27 18.74 8.40 0.80
C PRO A 27 17.70 7.45 0.21
N ARG A 28 17.44 6.30 0.87
CA ARG A 28 16.45 5.30 0.44
C ARG A 28 15.00 5.66 0.80
N TRP A 29 14.79 6.68 1.62
CA TRP A 29 13.45 7.09 2.09
C TRP A 29 12.86 8.26 1.31
N HIS A 30 13.66 9.04 0.57
CA HIS A 30 13.14 10.19 -0.17
C HIS A 30 11.99 9.83 -1.12
N LEU A 31 12.12 8.75 -1.89
CA LEU A 31 11.08 8.32 -2.83
C LEU A 31 9.78 7.91 -2.09
N PRO A 32 9.82 6.97 -1.12
CA PRO A 32 8.66 6.61 -0.31
C PRO A 32 8.00 7.79 0.41
N LEU A 33 8.80 8.65 1.06
CA LEU A 33 8.28 9.79 1.83
C LEU A 33 7.63 10.83 0.92
N LYS A 34 8.27 11.19 -0.21
CA LYS A 34 7.67 12.11 -1.19
C LYS A 34 6.37 11.53 -1.76
N THR A 35 6.37 10.25 -2.13
CA THR A 35 5.18 9.56 -2.65
C THR A 35 4.05 9.56 -1.62
N GLY A 36 4.35 9.17 -0.37
CA GLY A 36 3.39 9.16 0.73
C GLY A 36 2.83 10.55 1.05
N ALA A 37 3.68 11.58 1.06
CA ALA A 37 3.28 12.96 1.31
C ALA A 37 2.36 13.52 0.20
N VAL A 38 2.69 13.27 -1.07
CA VAL A 38 1.85 13.68 -2.21
C VAL A 38 0.50 12.97 -2.17
N LEU A 39 0.48 11.66 -1.94
CA LEU A 39 -0.76 10.89 -1.80
C LEU A 39 -1.61 11.39 -0.62
N ALA A 40 -0.99 11.68 0.52
CA ALA A 40 -1.67 12.23 1.69
C ALA A 40 -2.26 13.61 1.41
N ALA A 41 -1.51 14.51 0.78
CA ALA A 41 -1.97 15.85 0.45
C ALA A 41 -3.17 15.83 -0.51
N ILE A 42 -3.08 15.04 -1.59
CA ILE A 42 -4.19 14.89 -2.56
C ILE A 42 -5.43 14.32 -1.88
N THR A 43 -5.27 13.25 -1.09
CA THR A 43 -6.39 12.60 -0.41
C THR A 43 -6.99 13.50 0.66
N PHE A 44 -6.17 14.28 1.36
CA PHE A 44 -6.62 15.24 2.36
C PHE A 44 -7.45 16.35 1.73
N VAL A 45 -6.95 17.00 0.67
CA VAL A 45 -7.69 18.03 -0.06
C VAL A 45 -9.00 17.45 -0.57
N TYR A 46 -8.96 16.29 -1.23
CA TYR A 46 -10.15 15.61 -1.73
C TYR A 46 -11.20 15.34 -0.64
N THR A 47 -10.77 14.83 0.51
CA THR A 47 -11.66 14.50 1.61
C THR A 47 -12.18 15.74 2.33
N ALA A 48 -11.35 16.77 2.51
CA ALA A 48 -11.73 18.05 3.11
C ALA A 48 -12.77 18.79 2.25
N LEU A 49 -12.60 18.80 0.92
CA LEU A 49 -13.58 19.36 -0.01
C LEU A 49 -14.96 18.72 0.18
N ARG A 50 -15.02 17.42 0.41
CA ARG A 50 -16.28 16.67 0.50
C ARG A 50 -16.91 16.67 1.88
N ASP A 51 -16.12 16.51 2.94
CA ASP A 51 -16.66 16.35 4.30
C ASP A 51 -16.83 17.68 5.05
N VAL A 52 -16.11 18.72 4.62
CA VAL A 52 -16.07 20.04 5.27
C VAL A 52 -16.59 21.13 4.35
N LEU A 53 -16.00 21.30 3.16
CA LEU A 53 -16.38 22.42 2.27
C LEU A 53 -17.79 22.25 1.69
N TYR A 54 -18.16 21.05 1.24
CA TYR A 54 -19.49 20.81 0.70
C TYR A 54 -20.62 21.09 1.70
N PRO A 55 -20.61 20.57 2.95
CA PRO A 55 -21.63 20.94 3.95
C PRO A 55 -21.64 22.44 4.29
N PHE A 56 -20.47 23.08 4.29
CA PHE A 56 -20.34 24.50 4.55
C PHE A 56 -21.02 25.34 3.45
N LEU A 57 -20.79 25.01 2.17
CA LEU A 57 -21.38 25.75 1.05
C LEU A 57 -22.87 25.42 0.85
N SER A 58 -23.25 24.14 0.92
CA SER A 58 -24.60 23.70 0.57
C SER A 58 -25.61 23.86 1.71
N ARG A 59 -25.18 23.70 2.98
CA ARG A 59 -26.06 23.68 4.16
C ARG A 59 -25.73 24.75 5.20
N LYS A 60 -24.69 25.57 4.97
CA LYS A 60 -24.17 26.56 5.93
C LYS A 60 -23.82 25.96 7.29
N GLU A 61 -23.45 24.67 7.33
CA GLU A 61 -23.07 23.96 8.54
C GLU A 61 -21.56 23.99 8.78
N ASN A 62 -21.13 24.39 9.97
CA ASN A 62 -19.72 24.39 10.36
C ASN A 62 -19.22 22.98 10.72
N ALA A 63 -18.66 22.27 9.74
CA ALA A 63 -18.15 20.91 9.89
C ALA A 63 -16.63 20.83 10.16
N CYS A 64 -15.95 21.94 10.47
CA CYS A 64 -14.48 21.99 10.64
C CYS A 64 -13.95 21.08 11.75
N TYR A 65 -14.76 20.78 12.78
CA TYR A 65 -14.40 19.83 13.84
C TYR A 65 -14.11 18.41 13.32
N LYS A 66 -14.51 18.09 12.10
CA LYS A 66 -14.22 16.79 11.45
C LYS A 66 -12.75 16.69 11.02
N ILE A 67 -12.05 17.81 10.80
CA ILE A 67 -10.69 17.82 10.24
C ILE A 67 -9.71 17.00 11.09
N PRO A 68 -9.57 17.22 12.42
CA PRO A 68 -8.48 16.62 13.18
C PRO A 68 -8.53 15.09 13.26
N ILE A 69 -9.73 14.49 13.27
CA ILE A 69 -9.88 13.04 13.45
C ILE A 69 -10.59 12.38 12.27
N LEU A 70 -11.75 12.87 11.83
CA LEU A 70 -12.54 12.18 10.81
C LEU A 70 -11.90 12.27 9.41
N VAL A 71 -11.38 13.45 9.04
CA VAL A 71 -10.69 13.63 7.75
C VAL A 71 -9.37 12.87 7.76
N VAL A 72 -8.55 13.06 8.81
CA VAL A 72 -7.27 12.34 8.97
C VAL A 72 -7.48 10.82 8.93
N ASN A 73 -8.48 10.29 9.65
CA ASN A 73 -8.76 8.85 9.67
C ASN A 73 -9.36 8.30 8.36
N LYS A 74 -9.71 9.15 7.39
CA LYS A 74 -9.97 8.75 6.00
C LYS A 74 -8.72 8.79 5.14
N VAL A 75 -7.80 9.73 5.38
CA VAL A 75 -6.54 9.85 4.64
C VAL A 75 -5.58 8.71 4.96
N LEU A 76 -5.36 8.43 6.25
CA LEU A 76 -4.42 7.42 6.72
C LEU A 76 -4.62 6.03 6.06
N PRO A 77 -5.81 5.42 6.09
CA PRO A 77 -6.01 4.09 5.49
C PRO A 77 -5.86 4.10 3.97
N VAL A 78 -6.31 5.17 3.29
CA VAL A 78 -6.18 5.30 1.82
C VAL A 78 -4.72 5.32 1.41
N VAL A 79 -3.90 6.14 2.08
CA VAL A 79 -2.47 6.21 1.79
C VAL A 79 -1.80 4.90 2.18
N SER A 80 -2.12 4.33 3.34
CA SER A 80 -1.54 3.06 3.80
C SER A 80 -1.75 1.92 2.80
N ILE A 81 -2.99 1.68 2.36
CA ILE A 81 -3.30 0.58 1.42
C ILE A 81 -2.73 0.84 0.03
N THR A 82 -2.67 2.10 -0.41
CA THR A 82 -2.05 2.49 -1.68
C THR A 82 -0.55 2.21 -1.66
N LEU A 83 0.15 2.62 -0.59
CA LEU A 83 1.58 2.32 -0.43
C LEU A 83 1.84 0.81 -0.35
N LEU A 84 0.97 0.05 0.33
CA LEU A 84 1.05 -1.42 0.36
C LEU A 84 0.91 -2.02 -1.04
N ALA A 85 -0.03 -1.54 -1.85
CA ALA A 85 -0.18 -1.97 -3.24
C ALA A 85 1.08 -1.65 -4.06
N LEU A 86 1.69 -0.48 -3.84
CA LEU A 86 2.95 -0.08 -4.49
C LEU A 86 4.17 -0.93 -4.06
N VAL A 87 4.10 -1.68 -2.96
CA VAL A 87 5.12 -2.69 -2.61
C VAL A 87 5.06 -3.88 -3.57
N TYR A 88 3.85 -4.34 -3.91
CA TYR A 88 3.64 -5.58 -4.65
C TYR A 88 3.51 -5.39 -6.17
N LEU A 89 3.07 -4.21 -6.61
CA LEU A 89 2.94 -3.84 -8.02
C LEU A 89 4.22 -3.99 -8.85
N PRO A 90 5.42 -3.51 -8.42
CA PRO A 90 6.62 -3.65 -9.25
C PRO A 90 7.03 -5.11 -9.43
N GLY A 91 6.65 -6.01 -8.50
CA GLY A 91 6.83 -7.45 -8.67
C GLY A 91 5.94 -8.06 -9.76
N VAL A 92 4.72 -7.53 -9.92
CA VAL A 92 3.81 -7.91 -11.03
C VAL A 92 4.36 -7.40 -12.35
N LEU A 93 4.77 -6.12 -12.40
CA LEU A 93 5.38 -5.51 -13.59
C LEU A 93 6.66 -6.24 -14.00
N ALA A 94 7.55 -6.56 -13.06
CA ALA A 94 8.78 -7.30 -13.32
C ALA A 94 8.50 -8.68 -13.92
N ALA A 95 7.46 -9.39 -13.44
CA ALA A 95 7.06 -10.66 -14.01
C ALA A 95 6.46 -10.51 -15.43
N ALA A 96 5.69 -9.44 -15.67
CA ALA A 96 5.19 -9.11 -17.01
C ALA A 96 6.34 -8.80 -17.98
N PHE A 97 7.35 -8.03 -17.56
CA PHE A 97 8.55 -7.77 -18.34
C PHE A 97 9.33 -9.06 -18.65
N GLN A 98 9.50 -9.95 -17.67
CA GLN A 98 10.13 -11.25 -17.88
C GLN A 98 9.36 -12.09 -18.92
N LEU A 99 8.03 -12.09 -18.86
CA LEU A 99 7.20 -12.81 -19.82
C LEU A 99 7.23 -12.20 -21.22
N HIS A 100 7.22 -10.88 -21.31
CA HIS A 100 7.25 -10.15 -22.58
C HIS A 100 8.58 -10.37 -23.32
N PHE A 101 9.71 -10.29 -22.62
CA PHE A 101 11.02 -10.51 -23.24
C PHE A 101 11.46 -11.96 -23.30
N GLY A 102 10.79 -12.86 -22.56
CA GLY A 102 11.11 -14.29 -22.57
C GLY A 102 12.50 -14.64 -22.05
N THR A 103 13.17 -13.73 -21.32
CA THR A 103 14.50 -13.94 -20.74
C THR A 103 14.61 -13.25 -19.38
N LYS A 104 15.48 -13.77 -18.51
CA LYS A 104 15.83 -13.16 -17.22
C LYS A 104 17.05 -12.24 -17.28
N TYR A 105 17.84 -12.30 -18.36
CA TYR A 105 19.13 -11.61 -18.45
C TYR A 105 19.01 -10.16 -18.91
N LYS A 106 17.84 -9.76 -19.44
CA LYS A 106 17.58 -8.37 -19.76
C LYS A 106 17.37 -7.56 -18.48
N ARG A 107 18.21 -6.53 -18.30
CA ARG A 107 18.12 -5.61 -17.16
C ARG A 107 16.78 -4.87 -17.17
N PHE A 108 16.19 -4.69 -15.99
CA PHE A 108 15.00 -3.86 -15.85
C PHE A 108 15.32 -2.38 -16.13
N PRO A 109 14.33 -1.62 -16.62
CA PRO A 109 14.47 -0.16 -16.72
C PRO A 109 14.88 0.46 -15.38
N PRO A 110 15.73 1.50 -15.37
CA PRO A 110 16.25 2.10 -14.13
C PRO A 110 15.18 2.55 -13.13
N TRP A 111 14.01 3.01 -13.62
CA TRP A 111 12.89 3.41 -12.77
C TRP A 111 12.28 2.23 -11.99
N LEU A 112 12.20 1.06 -12.61
CA LEU A 112 11.63 -0.14 -11.99
C LEU A 112 12.62 -0.74 -10.98
N ASP A 113 13.91 -0.73 -11.32
CA ASP A 113 14.98 -1.18 -10.43
C ASP A 113 15.03 -0.34 -9.15
N ARG A 114 15.06 1.00 -9.30
CA ARG A 114 15.00 1.93 -8.16
C ARG A 114 13.75 1.71 -7.30
N TRP A 115 12.59 1.49 -7.91
CA TRP A 115 11.36 1.20 -7.18
C TRP A 115 11.41 -0.15 -6.44
N MET A 116 11.94 -1.20 -7.08
CA MET A 116 12.12 -2.52 -6.47
C MET A 116 13.00 -2.47 -5.22
N CYS A 117 14.03 -1.61 -5.21
CA CYS A 117 14.90 -1.37 -4.05
C CYS A 117 14.20 -0.61 -2.90
N SER A 118 13.18 0.20 -3.18
CA SER A 118 12.45 0.99 -2.18
C SER A 118 11.26 0.25 -1.53
N ARG A 119 10.98 -1.00 -1.94
CA ARG A 119 9.82 -1.78 -1.45
C ARG A 119 9.78 -1.92 0.07
N LYS A 120 10.93 -2.10 0.72
CA LYS A 120 11.02 -2.20 2.18
C LYS A 120 10.49 -0.93 2.85
N GLN A 121 10.92 0.23 2.38
CA GLN A 121 10.55 1.53 2.93
C GLN A 121 9.08 1.86 2.67
N PHE A 122 8.55 1.49 1.48
CA PHE A 122 7.12 1.57 1.20
C PHE A 122 6.28 0.72 2.16
N GLY A 123 6.70 -0.52 2.43
CA GLY A 123 6.03 -1.41 3.37
C GLY A 123 6.04 -0.88 4.81
N LEU A 124 7.18 -0.38 5.28
CA LEU A 124 7.29 0.21 6.62
C LEU A 124 6.45 1.48 6.78
N LEU A 125 6.44 2.36 5.77
CA LEU A 125 5.60 3.56 5.78
C LEU A 125 4.10 3.21 5.75
N SER A 126 3.72 2.21 4.95
CA SER A 126 2.36 1.68 4.92
C SER A 126 1.93 1.15 6.29
N PHE A 127 2.77 0.36 6.95
CA PHE A 127 2.51 -0.17 8.30
C PHE A 127 2.35 0.94 9.34
N LEU A 128 3.22 1.95 9.34
CA LEU A 128 3.11 3.10 10.26
C LEU A 128 1.75 3.79 10.11
N LEU A 129 1.32 4.07 8.88
CA LEU A 129 0.04 4.71 8.61
C LEU A 129 -1.15 3.80 8.96
N ALA A 130 -1.02 2.48 8.80
CA ALA A 130 -2.03 1.51 9.22
C ALA A 130 -2.18 1.48 10.76
N ALA A 131 -1.05 1.50 11.48
CA ALA A 131 -1.05 1.56 12.94
C ALA A 131 -1.69 2.86 13.45
N MET A 132 -1.34 4.00 12.84
CA MET A 132 -2.00 5.27 13.14
C MET A 132 -3.51 5.20 12.86
N HIS A 133 -3.93 4.66 11.71
CA HIS A 133 -5.34 4.46 11.38
C HIS A 133 -6.06 3.62 12.43
N ALA A 134 -5.44 2.54 12.92
CA ALA A 134 -5.99 1.71 13.99
C ALA A 134 -6.18 2.52 15.28
N CYS A 135 -5.17 3.28 15.73
CA CYS A 135 -5.28 4.14 16.90
C CYS A 135 -6.41 5.18 16.74
N TYR A 136 -6.46 5.88 15.61
CA TYR A 136 -7.49 6.87 15.33
C TYR A 136 -8.89 6.25 15.35
N SER A 137 -9.05 5.04 14.82
CA SER A 137 -10.32 4.31 14.78
C SER A 137 -10.75 3.84 16.16
N LEU A 138 -9.83 3.32 16.98
CA LEU A 138 -10.11 2.91 18.37
C LEU A 138 -10.51 4.09 19.26
N CYS A 139 -10.04 5.31 18.96
CA CYS A 139 -10.44 6.51 19.68
C CYS A 139 -11.82 7.07 19.29
N TYR A 140 -12.54 6.48 18.32
CA TYR A 140 -13.87 6.98 17.89
C TYR A 140 -14.88 7.18 19.03
N PRO A 141 -15.12 6.20 19.92
CA PRO A 141 -16.10 6.34 21.00
C PRO A 141 -15.67 7.32 22.11
N MET A 142 -14.37 7.62 22.24
CA MET A 142 -13.87 8.57 23.24
C MET A 142 -14.22 10.03 22.89
N ARG A 143 -14.53 10.32 21.63
CA ARG A 143 -14.77 11.69 21.16
C ARG A 143 -16.07 12.26 21.70
N ARG A 144 -16.02 13.51 22.14
CA ARG A 144 -17.19 14.26 22.60
C ARG A 144 -18.27 14.37 21.53
N SER A 145 -17.88 14.56 20.26
CA SER A 145 -18.82 14.62 19.13
C SER A 145 -19.60 13.33 18.92
N TYR A 146 -18.98 12.17 19.17
CA TYR A 146 -19.68 10.88 19.11
C TYR A 146 -20.65 10.71 20.27
N ARG A 147 -20.23 11.07 21.49
CA ARG A 147 -21.11 11.04 22.68
C ARG A 147 -22.37 11.88 22.50
N TYR A 148 -22.25 13.10 21.97
CA TYR A 148 -23.42 13.94 21.68
C TYR A 148 -24.33 13.35 20.61
N LYS A 149 -23.78 12.73 19.55
CA LYS A 149 -24.59 12.03 18.54
C LYS A 149 -25.34 10.85 19.13
N LEU A 150 -24.67 10.03 19.94
CA LEU A 150 -25.29 8.88 20.60
C LEU A 150 -26.45 9.30 21.49
N MET A 151 -26.27 10.37 22.26
CA MET A 151 -27.32 10.92 23.12
C MET A 151 -28.51 11.47 22.32
N ASN A 152 -28.25 12.17 21.21
CA ASN A 152 -29.30 12.65 20.32
C ASN A 152 -30.08 11.49 19.67
N TRP A 153 -29.39 10.43 19.23
CA TRP A 153 -30.03 9.23 18.68
C TRP A 153 -30.90 8.51 19.71
N ALA A 154 -30.41 8.34 20.94
CA ALA A 154 -31.20 7.74 22.02
C ALA A 154 -32.45 8.57 22.34
N PHE A 155 -32.32 9.90 22.40
CA PHE A 155 -33.45 10.79 22.63
C PHE A 155 -34.48 10.71 21.48
N GLN A 156 -34.03 10.69 20.22
CA GLN A 156 -34.91 10.53 19.06
C GLN A 156 -35.64 9.18 19.07
N GLN A 157 -34.94 8.09 19.38
CA GLN A 157 -35.53 6.75 19.47
C GLN A 157 -36.67 6.69 20.50
N VAL A 158 -36.47 7.27 21.68
CA VAL A 158 -37.50 7.34 22.72
C VAL A 158 -38.70 8.18 22.25
N LYS A 159 -38.43 9.32 21.59
CA LYS A 159 -39.48 10.18 21.03
C LYS A 159 -40.32 9.47 19.96
N GLU A 160 -39.69 8.62 19.16
CA GLU A 160 -40.33 7.80 18.12
C GLU A 160 -40.99 6.52 18.67
N LYS A 161 -40.91 6.27 19.99
CA LYS A 161 -41.42 5.06 20.66
C LYS A 161 -40.90 3.76 20.04
N LYS A 162 -39.66 3.76 19.53
CA LYS A 162 -39.05 2.59 18.92
C LYS A 162 -38.34 1.75 19.99
N GLU A 163 -38.84 0.54 20.24
CA GLU A 163 -38.33 -0.33 21.32
C GLU A 163 -36.90 -0.83 21.06
N SER A 164 -36.58 -1.23 19.83
CA SER A 164 -35.26 -1.75 19.47
C SER A 164 -34.60 -0.93 18.36
N ALA A 165 -33.33 -0.56 18.57
CA ALA A 165 -32.48 0.06 17.56
C ALA A 165 -31.59 -0.94 16.80
N TRP A 166 -31.78 -2.24 17.05
CA TRP A 166 -30.97 -3.31 16.44
C TRP A 166 -31.20 -3.40 14.93
N ILE A 167 -30.12 -3.44 14.16
CA ILE A 167 -30.13 -3.63 12.71
C ILE A 167 -29.11 -4.72 12.39
N GLU A 168 -29.60 -5.93 12.15
CA GLU A 168 -28.80 -7.16 11.96
C GLU A 168 -27.69 -6.97 10.92
N ASP A 169 -28.05 -6.46 9.73
CA ASP A 169 -27.10 -6.27 8.63
C ASP A 169 -25.96 -5.30 8.97
N ASP A 170 -26.25 -4.24 9.75
CA ASP A 170 -25.25 -3.25 10.13
C ASP A 170 -24.26 -3.81 11.17
N VAL A 171 -24.77 -4.65 12.07
CA VAL A 171 -23.97 -5.38 13.06
C VAL A 171 -23.04 -6.36 12.36
N TRP A 172 -23.55 -7.24 11.49
CA TRP A 172 -22.70 -8.18 10.74
C TRP A 172 -21.61 -7.48 9.95
N ARG A 173 -21.98 -6.41 9.25
CA ARG A 173 -21.02 -5.58 8.52
C ARG A 173 -19.90 -5.12 9.46
N MET A 174 -20.25 -4.50 10.59
CA MET A 174 -19.31 -3.96 11.59
C MET A 174 -18.35 -5.04 12.09
N GLU A 175 -18.88 -6.17 12.57
CA GLU A 175 -18.08 -7.25 13.15
C GLU A 175 -17.10 -7.85 12.13
N ILE A 176 -17.55 -8.09 10.90
CA ILE A 176 -16.71 -8.69 9.85
C ILE A 176 -15.58 -7.76 9.46
N TYR A 177 -15.86 -6.50 9.07
CA TYR A 177 -14.79 -5.65 8.55
C TYR A 177 -13.79 -5.28 9.65
N VAL A 178 -14.23 -5.13 10.91
CA VAL A 178 -13.33 -4.86 12.04
C VAL A 178 -12.40 -6.05 12.28
N SER A 179 -12.94 -7.27 12.36
CA SER A 179 -12.16 -8.49 12.55
C SER A 179 -11.12 -8.69 11.43
N VAL A 180 -11.54 -8.54 10.17
CA VAL A 180 -10.64 -8.63 9.01
C VAL A 180 -9.55 -7.54 9.04
N GLY A 181 -9.89 -6.33 9.49
CA GLY A 181 -8.94 -5.24 9.67
C GLY A 181 -7.86 -5.55 10.71
N ILE A 182 -8.25 -6.15 11.85
CA ILE A 182 -7.32 -6.57 12.91
C ILE A 182 -6.36 -7.65 12.38
N LEU A 183 -6.87 -8.66 11.67
CA LEU A 183 -6.05 -9.70 11.05
C LEU A 183 -5.07 -9.13 10.01
N GLY A 184 -5.54 -8.19 9.17
CA GLY A 184 -4.70 -7.49 8.21
C GLY A 184 -3.56 -6.72 8.89
N LEU A 185 -3.86 -5.98 9.96
CA LEU A 185 -2.87 -5.26 10.75
C LEU A 185 -1.86 -6.20 11.41
N ALA A 186 -2.31 -7.33 11.96
CA ALA A 186 -1.43 -8.33 12.56
C ALA A 186 -0.42 -8.90 11.54
N LEU A 187 -0.86 -9.17 10.30
CA LEU A 187 0.05 -9.57 9.23
C LEU A 187 1.03 -8.45 8.86
N LEU A 188 0.58 -7.20 8.77
CA LEU A 188 1.47 -6.07 8.51
C LEU A 188 2.52 -5.89 9.62
N ALA A 189 2.15 -6.11 10.89
CA ALA A 189 3.08 -6.10 12.00
C ALA A 189 4.15 -7.18 11.86
N LEU A 190 3.78 -8.40 11.45
CA LEU A 190 4.75 -9.47 11.18
C LEU A 190 5.73 -9.10 10.04
N LEU A 191 5.22 -8.48 8.96
CA LEU A 191 6.06 -7.99 7.86
C LEU A 191 7.03 -6.89 8.31
N ALA A 192 6.59 -6.01 9.22
CA ALA A 192 7.43 -4.97 9.80
C ALA A 192 8.50 -5.54 10.74
N ILE A 193 8.15 -6.49 11.60
CA ILE A 193 9.09 -7.18 12.52
C ILE A 193 10.17 -7.91 11.71
N THR A 194 9.78 -8.65 10.68
CA THR A 194 10.75 -9.35 9.80
C THR A 194 11.57 -8.41 8.92
N SER A 195 11.26 -7.12 8.89
CA SER A 195 12.07 -6.09 8.21
C SER A 195 13.21 -5.57 9.10
N ILE A 196 13.23 -5.89 10.40
CA ILE A 196 14.33 -5.57 11.31
C ILE A 196 15.55 -6.42 10.91
N PRO A 197 16.76 -5.83 10.76
CA PRO A 197 17.94 -6.57 10.29
C PRO A 197 18.25 -7.83 11.12
N SER A 198 18.21 -7.76 12.45
CA SER A 198 18.49 -8.91 13.33
C SER A 198 17.57 -10.10 13.05
N VAL A 199 16.27 -9.87 12.84
CA VAL A 199 15.29 -10.91 12.50
C VAL A 199 15.44 -11.36 11.06
N SER A 200 15.68 -10.42 10.13
CA SER A 200 15.85 -10.76 8.71
C SER A 200 17.09 -11.62 8.47
N HIS A 201 18.16 -11.42 9.23
CA HIS A 201 19.40 -12.18 9.12
C HIS A 201 19.32 -13.57 9.79
N SER A 202 18.37 -13.79 10.71
CA SER A 202 18.16 -15.11 11.33
C SER A 202 17.28 -16.05 10.51
N LEU A 203 16.65 -15.56 9.43
CA LEU A 203 15.75 -16.34 8.59
C LEU A 203 16.45 -16.83 7.32
N THR A 204 16.14 -18.05 6.90
CA THR A 204 16.51 -18.52 5.57
C THR A 204 15.80 -17.71 4.49
N TRP A 205 16.36 -17.66 3.28
CA TRP A 205 15.72 -16.97 2.16
C TRP A 205 14.30 -17.49 1.87
N ARG A 206 14.06 -18.79 2.07
CA ARG A 206 12.75 -19.40 1.84
C ARG A 206 11.70 -18.90 2.85
N GLU A 207 12.07 -18.80 4.12
CA GLU A 207 11.21 -18.26 5.18
C GLU A 207 10.94 -16.77 4.96
N PHE A 208 12.00 -15.99 4.73
CA PHE A 208 11.87 -14.56 4.44
C PHE A 208 10.97 -14.29 3.23
N HIS A 209 11.17 -15.03 2.14
CA HIS A 209 10.34 -14.92 0.94
C HIS A 209 8.89 -15.35 1.19
N CYS A 210 8.65 -16.38 2.01
CA CYS A 210 7.30 -16.80 2.40
C CYS A 210 6.57 -15.65 3.11
N ILE A 211 7.21 -15.06 4.11
CA ILE A 211 6.63 -13.96 4.90
C ILE A 211 6.40 -12.74 3.99
N GLN A 212 7.46 -12.22 3.36
CA GLN A 212 7.40 -10.97 2.60
C GLN A 212 6.57 -11.06 1.32
N SER A 213 6.46 -12.24 0.69
CA SER A 213 5.67 -12.40 -0.54
C SER A 213 4.30 -13.04 -0.34
N LYS A 214 4.17 -14.15 0.41
CA LYS A 214 2.89 -14.88 0.53
C LYS A 214 2.01 -14.23 1.58
N MET A 215 2.53 -14.07 2.80
CA MET A 215 1.81 -13.39 3.87
C MET A 215 1.60 -11.91 3.54
N GLY A 216 2.57 -11.30 2.85
CA GLY A 216 2.42 -9.97 2.26
C GLY A 216 1.23 -9.81 1.31
N CYS A 217 1.07 -10.74 0.37
CA CYS A 217 -0.08 -10.74 -0.53
C CYS A 217 -1.41 -10.99 0.22
N LEU A 218 -1.38 -11.86 1.23
CA LEU A 218 -2.53 -12.12 2.10
C LEU A 218 -2.91 -10.85 2.90
N ALA A 219 -1.93 -10.11 3.41
CA ALA A 219 -2.17 -8.83 4.09
C ALA A 219 -2.86 -7.83 3.16
N LEU A 220 -2.37 -7.68 1.91
CA LEU A 220 -3.02 -6.81 0.91
C LEU A 220 -4.47 -7.25 0.64
N LEU A 221 -4.72 -8.56 0.53
CA LEU A 221 -6.06 -9.11 0.33
C LEU A 221 -6.97 -8.81 1.52
N LEU A 222 -6.55 -9.07 2.76
CA LEU A 222 -7.33 -8.79 3.96
C LEU A 222 -7.60 -7.28 4.12
N CYS A 223 -6.60 -6.42 3.91
CA CYS A 223 -6.81 -4.96 3.95
C CYS A 223 -7.78 -4.48 2.86
N THR A 224 -7.75 -5.08 1.68
CA THR A 224 -8.70 -4.76 0.61
C THR A 224 -10.11 -5.24 0.97
N LEU A 225 -10.25 -6.46 1.49
CA LEU A 225 -11.53 -6.99 1.97
C LEU A 225 -12.11 -6.15 3.11
N HIS A 226 -11.28 -5.70 4.06
CA HIS A 226 -11.68 -4.77 5.11
C HIS A 226 -12.36 -3.52 4.53
N ALA A 227 -11.77 -2.90 3.51
CA ALA A 227 -12.36 -1.72 2.85
C ALA A 227 -13.62 -2.03 2.02
N LEU A 228 -13.66 -3.18 1.33
CA LEU A 228 -14.82 -3.61 0.55
C LEU A 228 -16.03 -3.91 1.43
N VAL A 229 -15.84 -4.66 2.52
CA VAL A 229 -16.89 -4.99 3.49
C VAL A 229 -17.36 -3.74 4.24
N PHE A 230 -16.45 -2.83 4.60
CA PHE A 230 -16.82 -1.52 5.16
C PHE A 230 -17.78 -0.74 4.24
N ALA A 231 -17.61 -0.90 2.93
CA ALA A 231 -18.42 -0.24 1.92
C ALA A 231 -19.74 -0.98 1.60
N TRP A 232 -19.95 -2.24 2.01
CA TRP A 232 -21.21 -3.01 1.96
C TRP A 232 -22.21 -2.58 0.87
N ASN A 233 -23.24 -1.81 1.22
CA ASN A 233 -24.25 -1.28 0.28
C ASN A 233 -23.97 0.16 -0.19
N LYS A 234 -22.91 0.82 0.32
CA LYS A 234 -22.49 2.17 -0.06
C LYS A 234 -21.99 2.25 -1.52
N TRP A 235 -21.74 1.12 -2.18
CA TRP A 235 -21.39 1.07 -3.60
C TRP A 235 -22.56 1.47 -4.51
N ALA A 236 -23.79 1.14 -4.10
CA ALA A 236 -25.00 1.39 -4.89
C ALA A 236 -25.72 2.70 -4.48
N ASP A 237 -25.32 3.31 -3.37
CA ASP A 237 -25.95 4.52 -2.86
C ASP A 237 -25.47 5.77 -3.60
N VAL A 238 -26.36 6.34 -4.43
CA VAL A 238 -26.11 7.55 -5.23
C VAL A 238 -25.82 8.75 -4.33
N ASN A 239 -26.32 8.78 -3.09
CA ASN A 239 -26.07 9.86 -2.14
C ASN A 239 -24.60 9.95 -1.70
N GLN A 240 -23.79 8.93 -1.97
CA GLN A 240 -22.35 8.97 -1.70
C GLN A 240 -21.59 9.86 -2.68
N PHE A 241 -22.16 10.18 -3.85
CA PHE A 241 -21.53 11.01 -4.88
C PHE A 241 -21.82 12.48 -4.60
N ILE A 242 -20.80 13.21 -4.16
CA ILE A 242 -20.90 14.66 -3.88
C ILE A 242 -20.29 15.38 -5.07
N TRP A 243 -21.04 16.25 -5.77
CA TRP A 243 -20.60 16.92 -7.00
C TRP A 243 -19.95 15.95 -8.00
N TYR A 244 -20.60 14.81 -8.27
CA TYR A 244 -20.10 13.74 -9.15
C TYR A 244 -18.79 13.05 -8.70
N THR A 245 -18.24 13.40 -7.54
CA THR A 245 -17.02 12.78 -7.02
C THR A 245 -17.31 11.54 -6.15
N PRO A 246 -16.68 10.38 -6.41
CA PRO A 246 -16.98 9.11 -5.73
C PRO A 246 -16.40 9.07 -4.30
N PRO A 247 -17.00 8.36 -3.32
CA PRO A 247 -16.44 8.17 -1.98
C PRO A 247 -14.95 7.74 -1.98
N SER A 248 -14.15 8.29 -1.07
CA SER A 248 -12.68 8.11 -1.06
C SER A 248 -12.25 6.63 -1.03
N PHE A 249 -13.07 5.74 -0.45
CA PHE A 249 -12.80 4.31 -0.43
C PHE A 249 -12.80 3.67 -1.83
N MET A 250 -13.60 4.18 -2.79
CA MET A 250 -13.65 3.61 -4.15
C MET A 250 -12.31 3.79 -4.87
N GLY A 251 -11.71 4.98 -4.75
CA GLY A 251 -10.37 5.23 -5.29
C GLY A 251 -9.30 4.40 -4.58
N ALA A 252 -9.45 4.19 -3.26
CA ALA A 252 -8.48 3.47 -2.45
C ALA A 252 -8.35 1.98 -2.80
N VAL A 253 -9.46 1.31 -3.15
CA VAL A 253 -9.43 -0.14 -3.45
C VAL A 253 -9.03 -0.46 -4.88
N LEU A 254 -9.10 0.51 -5.80
CA LEU A 254 -8.84 0.27 -7.23
C LEU A 254 -7.43 -0.30 -7.47
N LEU A 255 -6.39 0.37 -6.97
CA LEU A 255 -5.00 -0.06 -7.16
C LEU A 255 -4.70 -1.41 -6.48
N PRO A 256 -5.07 -1.65 -5.20
CA PRO A 256 -4.97 -2.97 -4.58
C PRO A 256 -5.65 -4.08 -5.39
N LEU A 257 -6.85 -3.85 -5.91
CA LEU A 257 -7.57 -4.83 -6.71
C LEU A 257 -6.82 -5.16 -8.01
N LEU A 258 -6.30 -4.14 -8.72
CA LEU A 258 -5.48 -4.37 -9.92
C LEU A 258 -4.24 -5.20 -9.62
N VAL A 259 -3.57 -4.94 -8.49
CA VAL A 259 -2.40 -5.71 -8.05
C VAL A 259 -2.78 -7.14 -7.70
N LEU A 260 -3.88 -7.36 -6.99
CA LEU A 260 -4.38 -8.69 -6.63
C LEU A 260 -4.78 -9.49 -7.89
N LEU A 261 -5.48 -8.86 -8.83
CA LEU A 261 -5.82 -9.45 -10.13
C LEU A 261 -4.55 -9.84 -10.89
N GLY A 262 -3.59 -8.93 -11.03
CA GLY A 262 -2.30 -9.21 -11.66
C GLY A 262 -1.51 -10.31 -10.96
N ARG A 263 -1.64 -10.46 -9.63
CA ARG A 263 -1.06 -11.60 -8.90
C ARG A 263 -1.79 -12.90 -9.21
N CYS A 264 -3.13 -12.90 -9.22
CA CYS A 264 -3.93 -14.07 -9.56
C CYS A 264 -3.65 -14.56 -10.99
N THR A 265 -3.51 -13.66 -11.97
CA THR A 265 -3.17 -14.04 -13.35
C THR A 265 -1.79 -14.71 -13.41
N LEU A 266 -0.79 -14.17 -12.70
CA LEU A 266 0.56 -14.77 -12.65
C LEU A 266 0.60 -16.11 -11.89
N LEU A 267 -0.40 -16.42 -11.08
CA LEU A 267 -0.53 -17.71 -10.39
C LEU A 267 -1.16 -18.81 -11.25
N LEU A 268 -1.83 -18.46 -12.35
CA LEU A 268 -2.37 -19.43 -13.31
C LEU A 268 -1.25 -20.37 -13.80
N PRO A 269 -1.54 -21.67 -13.99
CA PRO A 269 -0.53 -22.69 -14.23
C PRO A 269 0.31 -22.42 -15.49
N CYS A 270 -0.29 -21.86 -16.54
CA CYS A 270 0.38 -21.47 -17.78
C CYS A 270 1.47 -20.41 -17.54
N PHE A 271 1.11 -19.28 -16.93
CA PHE A 271 2.07 -18.21 -16.63
C PHE A 271 3.10 -18.65 -15.59
N ARG A 272 2.68 -19.37 -14.54
CA ARG A 272 3.59 -19.84 -13.49
C ARG A 272 4.67 -20.77 -14.02
N LYS A 273 4.32 -21.72 -14.90
CA LYS A 273 5.28 -22.63 -15.54
C LYS A 273 6.29 -21.85 -16.38
N ARG A 274 5.80 -20.93 -17.23
CA ARG A 274 6.64 -20.12 -18.11
C ARG A 274 7.59 -19.20 -17.34
N ILE A 275 7.11 -18.51 -16.30
CA ILE A 275 7.95 -17.68 -15.43
C ILE A 275 9.01 -18.53 -14.74
N LYS A 276 8.65 -19.73 -14.26
CA LYS A 276 9.61 -20.64 -13.62
C LYS A 276 10.72 -21.04 -14.61
N GLN A 277 10.36 -21.40 -15.84
CA GLN A 277 11.33 -21.73 -16.90
C GLN A 277 12.28 -20.56 -17.18
N ILE A 278 11.74 -19.35 -17.37
CA ILE A 278 12.54 -18.14 -17.62
C ILE A 278 13.52 -17.89 -16.45
N ARG A 279 13.05 -18.02 -15.20
CA ARG A 279 13.91 -17.85 -14.01
C ARG A 279 14.97 -18.94 -13.88
N CYS A 280 14.66 -20.15 -14.34
CA CYS A 280 15.63 -21.25 -14.47
C CYS A 280 16.61 -21.08 -15.64
N GLY A 281 16.46 -20.04 -16.48
CA GLY A 281 17.41 -19.71 -17.55
C GLY A 281 16.93 -20.06 -18.96
N TRP A 282 15.66 -20.42 -19.15
CA TRP A 282 15.08 -20.60 -20.47
C TRP A 282 14.96 -19.25 -21.19
N GLU A 283 15.35 -19.20 -22.47
CA GLU A 283 15.19 -18.05 -23.35
C GLU A 283 14.29 -18.41 -24.53
N ALA A 284 13.40 -17.49 -24.90
CA ALA A 284 12.48 -17.69 -26.02
C ALA A 284 13.19 -17.70 -27.39
N ASP A 285 14.39 -17.09 -27.48
CA ASP A 285 15.10 -16.83 -28.74
C ASP A 285 16.26 -17.81 -29.03
N THR A 286 16.41 -18.88 -28.23
CA THR A 286 17.40 -19.92 -28.55
C THR A 286 16.85 -20.78 -29.70
N GLN A 287 17.09 -20.37 -30.95
CA GLN A 287 17.02 -21.30 -32.07
C GLN A 287 17.95 -22.49 -31.74
N PRO A 288 17.50 -23.74 -31.87
CA PRO A 288 18.43 -24.86 -31.83
C PRO A 288 19.37 -24.66 -33.02
N SER A 289 20.65 -24.44 -32.74
CA SER A 289 21.68 -24.48 -33.78
C SER A 289 21.48 -25.76 -34.57
N ARG A 290 21.04 -25.64 -35.83
CA ARG A 290 21.07 -26.73 -36.80
C ARG A 290 22.50 -27.24 -36.79
N THR A 291 22.73 -28.35 -36.12
CA THR A 291 23.93 -29.16 -36.30
C THR A 291 24.00 -29.48 -37.78
N SER A 292 24.90 -28.80 -38.47
CA SER A 292 25.31 -29.14 -39.81
C SER A 292 25.87 -30.55 -39.75
N THR A 293 25.05 -31.54 -40.11
CA THR A 293 25.52 -32.87 -40.44
C THR A 293 26.33 -32.74 -41.73
N THR A 294 27.61 -32.38 -41.61
CA THR A 294 28.59 -32.60 -42.67
C THR A 294 28.71 -34.10 -42.87
N SER A 295 27.93 -34.60 -43.82
CA SER A 295 28.23 -35.81 -44.59
C SER A 295 29.69 -35.73 -45.04
N ARG A 296 30.54 -36.62 -44.51
CA ARG A 296 31.81 -36.96 -45.15
C ARG A 296 31.54 -38.19 -46.00
N LEU A 297 31.70 -37.99 -47.31
CA LEU A 297 32.00 -39.02 -48.30
C LEU A 297 33.25 -39.82 -47.89
#